data_AF-A0A956A627-F1
#
_entry.id   AF-A0A956A627-F1
#
_cell.length_a   1.000
_cell.length_b   1.000
_cell.length_c   1.000
_cell.angle_alpha   90.00
_cell.angle_beta   90.00
_cell.angle_gamma   90.00
#
_symmetry.space_group_name_H-M   'P 1'
#
loop_
_entity.id
_entity.type
_entity.pdbx_description
1 polymer ?
#
loop_
_entity_poly.entity_id
_entity_poly.type
_entity_poly.pdbx_seq_one_letter_code
_entity_poly.pdbx_strand_id
1 'polypeptide(L)'
;WVPAAGVLAAAALAMVLLLPRGDSLVAPGDGRLQARGVAGIEQPERLVGVGISGVDDAGSEYEIVASGAVRVGDWVRVTYTNERPELGWLFLVGVQPDRPAGERVVWLAPLPEEGRSVAVGVARLRALPFEIRLGARHALGPWHVLALFTERPLTTDEVARALDSTTLDGLPSGWAEALRERLSLSPRAVVQRLETRIERGASPEELPP
;
A
#
# COMPACT_ATOMS: atom_id res chain seq x y z
N TRP A 1 -34.10 39.31 -55.55
CA TRP A 1 -34.03 40.65 -54.93
C TRP A 1 -34.10 40.45 -53.43
N VAL A 2 -33.01 40.80 -52.74
CA VAL A 2 -32.85 40.78 -51.27
C VAL A 2 -32.89 42.24 -50.80
N PRO A 3 -33.41 42.52 -49.60
CA PRO A 3 -32.55 42.96 -48.49
C PRO A 3 -32.85 42.13 -47.22
N ALA A 4 -31.90 41.62 -46.43
CA ALA A 4 -30.72 42.19 -45.77
C ALA A 4 -31.04 42.97 -44.47
N ALA A 5 -30.23 42.68 -43.46
CA ALA A 5 -30.07 43.30 -42.13
C ALA A 5 -31.06 42.87 -41.02
N GLY A 6 -30.64 42.50 -39.81
CA GLY A 6 -29.30 42.40 -39.24
C GLY A 6 -29.37 42.02 -37.75
N VAL A 7 -28.55 41.03 -37.37
CA VAL A 7 -27.60 40.97 -36.24
C VAL A 7 -27.99 41.56 -34.87
N LEU A 8 -27.94 40.71 -33.82
CA LEU A 8 -27.24 40.86 -32.52
C LEU A 8 -27.45 39.54 -31.72
N ALA A 9 -26.53 38.57 -31.77
CA ALA A 9 -25.38 38.42 -30.87
C ALA A 9 -25.73 38.41 -29.37
N ALA A 10 -25.94 37.21 -28.82
CA ALA A 10 -25.69 36.93 -27.41
C ALA A 10 -25.09 35.53 -27.30
N ALA A 11 -23.77 35.49 -27.10
CA ALA A 11 -23.01 34.31 -26.76
C ALA A 11 -23.37 33.85 -25.34
N ALA A 12 -23.63 32.56 -25.17
CA ALA A 12 -23.49 31.89 -23.89
C ALA A 12 -22.99 30.47 -24.13
N LEU A 13 -21.68 30.35 -23.95
CA LEU A 13 -20.87 29.14 -23.89
C LEU A 13 -21.46 28.17 -22.85
N ALA A 14 -22.14 27.10 -23.27
CA ALA A 14 -22.54 26.01 -22.39
C ALA A 14 -21.38 25.00 -22.27
N MET A 15 -20.28 25.43 -21.65
CA MET A 15 -19.30 24.55 -21.00
C MET A 15 -19.58 24.57 -19.50
N VAL A 16 -20.36 23.59 -19.04
CA VAL A 16 -20.57 23.22 -17.63
C VAL A 16 -20.76 21.71 -17.70
N LEU A 17 -19.75 20.83 -17.49
CA LEU A 17 -19.05 20.60 -16.22
C LEU A 17 -19.96 20.71 -15.00
N LEU A 18 -21.00 19.87 -14.95
CA LEU A 18 -21.69 19.49 -13.72
C LEU A 18 -22.12 18.01 -13.80
N LEU A 19 -21.33 17.14 -13.16
CA LEU A 19 -21.81 15.99 -12.36
C LEU A 19 -22.98 16.44 -11.46
N PRO A 20 -23.94 15.58 -11.01
CA PRO A 20 -23.59 14.33 -10.33
C PRO A 20 -24.66 13.20 -10.31
N ARG A 21 -24.29 12.08 -9.64
CA ARG A 21 -25.13 10.98 -9.10
C ARG A 21 -25.78 10.09 -10.18
N GLY A 22 -25.52 8.79 -10.25
CA GLY A 22 -25.31 7.83 -9.17
C GLY A 22 -26.38 6.77 -9.39
N ASP A 23 -25.98 5.58 -9.83
CA ASP A 23 -26.74 4.34 -9.67
C ASP A 23 -25.78 3.17 -9.84
N SER A 24 -25.26 2.72 -8.71
CA SER A 24 -24.63 1.42 -8.56
C SER A 24 -25.73 0.36 -8.68
N LEU A 25 -25.74 -0.38 -9.78
CA LEU A 25 -26.45 -1.66 -9.85
C LEU A 25 -25.64 -2.70 -9.07
N VAL A 26 -25.85 -2.74 -7.76
CA VAL A 26 -25.46 -3.86 -6.89
C VAL A 26 -26.62 -4.84 -6.86
N ALA A 27 -26.39 -6.03 -7.42
CA ALA A 27 -27.32 -7.14 -7.32
C ALA A 27 -27.46 -7.60 -5.84
N PRO A 28 -28.66 -8.02 -5.40
CA PRO A 28 -28.88 -8.50 -4.04
C PRO A 28 -28.43 -9.96 -3.95
N GLY A 29 -27.39 -10.22 -3.16
CA GLY A 29 -26.95 -11.55 -2.78
C GLY A 29 -26.77 -11.61 -1.27
N ASP A 30 -27.71 -12.26 -0.60
CA ASP A 30 -27.67 -12.56 0.83
C ASP A 30 -26.35 -13.23 1.23
N GLY A 31 -25.66 -12.59 2.18
CA GLY A 31 -24.44 -13.11 2.77
C GLY A 31 -24.00 -12.17 3.86
N ARG A 32 -24.48 -12.41 5.08
CA ARG A 32 -24.11 -11.69 6.30
C ARG A 32 -22.58 -11.66 6.48
N LEU A 33 -21.92 -10.66 5.91
CA LEU A 33 -20.61 -10.19 6.33
C LEU A 33 -20.83 -8.80 6.89
N GLN A 34 -21.25 -8.78 8.16
CA GLN A 34 -21.02 -7.61 8.99
C GLN A 34 -19.52 -7.31 8.90
N ALA A 35 -19.18 -6.20 8.25
CA ALA A 35 -17.96 -5.47 8.48
C ALA A 35 -17.91 -5.10 9.97
N ARG A 36 -17.62 -6.08 10.83
CA ARG A 36 -17.19 -5.85 12.20
C ARG A 36 -15.86 -5.13 12.07
N GLY A 37 -15.87 -3.91 12.57
CA GLY A 37 -14.89 -2.88 12.29
C GLY A 37 -13.45 -3.36 12.33
N VAL A 38 -12.69 -2.87 11.36
CA VAL A 38 -11.23 -2.73 11.39
C VAL A 38 -10.88 -1.78 12.55
N ALA A 39 -11.05 -2.26 13.77
CA ALA A 39 -10.73 -1.56 15.01
C ALA A 39 -9.29 -1.90 15.42
N GLY A 40 -8.34 -1.54 14.56
CA GLY A 40 -6.90 -1.70 14.83
C GLY A 40 -6.06 -0.49 14.36
N ILE A 41 -6.67 0.47 13.66
CA ILE A 41 -5.95 1.60 13.05
C ILE A 41 -6.44 2.93 13.65
N GLU A 42 -6.87 2.90 14.90
CA GLU A 42 -6.83 4.10 15.73
C GLU A 42 -5.59 3.98 16.61
N GLN A 43 -4.42 4.24 16.02
CA GLN A 43 -3.37 4.88 16.79
C GLN A 43 -3.63 6.38 16.65
N PRO A 44 -4.46 7.00 17.52
CA PRO A 44 -4.95 8.37 17.36
C PRO A 44 -3.83 9.42 17.28
N GLU A 45 -2.60 9.05 17.63
CA GLU A 45 -1.42 9.92 17.57
C GLU A 45 -0.60 9.81 16.28
N ARG A 46 -0.84 8.81 15.42
CA ARG A 46 -0.05 8.63 14.18
C ARG A 46 -0.67 9.36 13.00
N LEU A 47 -0.10 10.52 12.68
CA LEU A 47 -0.44 11.31 11.49
C LEU A 47 -0.16 10.56 10.17
N VAL A 48 0.74 9.57 10.17
CA VAL A 48 1.12 8.81 8.98
C VAL A 48 1.43 7.38 9.37
N GLY A 49 0.97 6.41 8.57
CA GLY A 49 1.40 5.03 8.70
C GLY A 49 0.68 4.05 7.80
N VAL A 50 1.07 2.78 7.91
CA VAL A 50 0.48 1.65 7.21
C VAL A 50 0.02 0.56 8.18
N GLY A 51 -1.03 -0.15 7.78
CA GLY A 51 -1.51 -1.39 8.38
C GLY A 51 -1.56 -2.49 7.31
N ILE A 52 -1.38 -3.74 7.74
CA ILE A 52 -1.37 -4.91 6.85
C ILE A 52 -2.39 -5.91 7.41
N SER A 53 -3.27 -6.40 6.54
CA SER A 53 -4.21 -7.49 6.84
C SER A 53 -4.01 -8.63 5.84
N GLY A 54 -4.29 -9.85 6.29
CA GLY A 54 -4.35 -11.03 5.45
C GLY A 54 -5.77 -11.26 4.96
N VAL A 55 -5.90 -11.81 3.75
CA VAL A 55 -7.17 -12.22 3.16
C VAL A 55 -6.96 -13.64 2.64
N ASP A 56 -7.69 -14.59 3.23
CA ASP A 56 -7.59 -16.00 2.84
C ASP A 56 -8.27 -16.28 1.48
N ASP A 57 -8.11 -17.51 0.96
CA ASP A 57 -8.74 -17.92 -0.30
C ASP A 57 -10.29 -17.90 -0.26
N ALA A 58 -10.90 -17.88 0.93
CA ALA A 58 -12.34 -17.71 1.11
C ALA A 58 -12.78 -16.24 1.13
N GLY A 59 -11.83 -15.30 1.06
CA GLY A 59 -12.07 -13.86 1.11
C GLY A 59 -12.25 -13.31 2.53
N SER A 60 -11.95 -14.10 3.57
CA SER A 60 -12.04 -13.66 4.96
C SER A 60 -10.82 -12.83 5.31
N GLU A 61 -11.06 -11.58 5.72
CA GLU A 61 -10.01 -10.67 6.16
C GLU A 61 -9.66 -10.92 7.64
N TYR A 62 -8.38 -10.97 7.95
CA TYR A 62 -7.86 -11.09 9.31
C TYR A 62 -6.69 -10.13 9.54
N GLU A 63 -6.58 -9.64 10.77
CA GLU A 63 -5.53 -8.69 11.14
C GLU A 63 -4.18 -9.39 11.32
N ILE A 64 -3.14 -8.81 10.72
CA ILE A 64 -1.76 -9.20 11.01
C ILE A 64 -1.28 -8.27 12.12
N VAL A 65 -1.51 -8.67 13.37
CA VAL A 65 -0.92 -7.99 14.54
C VAL A 65 0.60 -8.04 14.40
N ALA A 66 1.36 -7.15 15.07
CA ALA A 66 2.81 -6.95 14.87
C ALA A 66 3.75 -8.19 14.99
N SER A 67 3.21 -9.37 15.28
CA SER A 67 3.88 -10.68 15.27
C SER A 67 3.04 -11.79 14.61
N GLY A 68 2.04 -11.41 13.80
CA GLY A 68 1.07 -12.29 13.18
C GLY A 68 1.65 -13.01 11.96
N ALA A 69 1.12 -14.22 11.74
CA ALA A 69 1.48 -15.08 10.63
C ALA A 69 0.57 -14.85 9.42
N VAL A 70 1.14 -14.76 8.22
CA VAL A 70 0.43 -14.79 6.94
C VAL A 70 0.76 -16.09 6.23
N ARG A 71 -0.22 -16.77 5.63
CA ARG A 71 0.07 -18.04 4.97
C ARG A 71 0.48 -17.81 3.52
N VAL A 72 1.37 -18.65 3.03
CA VAL A 72 1.61 -18.75 1.58
C VAL A 72 0.31 -19.15 0.89
N GLY A 73 -0.06 -18.41 -0.16
CA GLY A 73 -1.33 -18.57 -0.88
C GLY A 73 -2.27 -17.39 -0.67
N ASP A 74 -2.26 -16.82 0.54
CA ASP A 74 -3.11 -15.72 0.96
C ASP A 74 -2.76 -14.41 0.22
N TRP A 75 -3.71 -13.48 0.26
CA TRP A 75 -3.55 -12.12 -0.20
C TRP A 75 -3.24 -11.21 0.98
N VAL A 76 -2.38 -10.23 0.74
CA VAL A 76 -2.07 -9.17 1.69
C VAL A 76 -2.73 -7.89 1.20
N ARG A 77 -3.57 -7.31 2.07
CA ARG A 77 -4.16 -6.00 1.85
C ARG A 77 -3.41 -4.98 2.70
N VAL A 78 -3.03 -3.88 2.06
CA VAL A 78 -2.35 -2.78 2.73
C VAL A 78 -3.30 -1.61 2.85
N THR A 79 -3.40 -1.09 4.07
CA THR A 79 -4.10 0.14 4.38
C THR A 79 -3.10 1.20 4.81
N TYR A 80 -3.43 2.48 4.57
CA TYR A 80 -2.59 3.59 4.97
C TYR A 80 -3.41 4.71 5.61
N THR A 81 -2.76 5.43 6.52
CA THR A 81 -3.20 6.72 7.06
C THR A 81 -2.16 7.75 6.64
N ASN A 82 -2.62 8.88 6.14
CA ASN A 82 -1.76 10.01 5.78
C ASN A 82 -2.51 11.31 6.03
N GLU A 83 -2.16 12.03 7.10
CA GLU A 83 -2.66 13.35 7.42
C GLU A 83 -1.69 14.46 6.99
N ARG A 84 -0.57 14.11 6.35
CA ARG A 84 0.46 15.05 5.90
C ARG A 84 0.41 15.21 4.37
N PRO A 85 -0.22 16.28 3.85
CA PRO A 85 -0.40 16.46 2.41
C PRO A 85 0.92 16.55 1.63
N GLU A 86 2.00 16.97 2.29
CA GLU A 86 3.33 17.01 1.69
C GLU A 86 3.92 15.61 1.41
N LEU A 87 3.50 14.58 2.14
CA LEU A 87 3.99 13.20 1.97
C LEU A 87 3.09 12.42 0.99
N GLY A 88 3.03 12.90 -0.26
CA GLY A 88 2.12 12.39 -1.30
C GLY A 88 2.51 11.07 -1.96
N TRP A 89 3.60 10.43 -1.52
CA TRP A 89 4.15 9.24 -2.15
C TRP A 89 4.46 8.14 -1.14
N LEU A 90 4.09 6.90 -1.49
CA LEU A 90 4.34 5.71 -0.68
C LEU A 90 5.19 4.70 -1.47
N PHE A 91 6.22 4.17 -0.82
CA PHE A 91 6.97 3.00 -1.29
C PHE A 91 6.93 1.92 -0.21
N LEU A 92 6.59 0.69 -0.58
CA LEU A 92 6.50 -0.50 0.25
C LEU A 92 7.45 -1.58 -0.25
N VAL A 93 8.29 -2.07 0.65
CA VAL A 93 9.24 -3.13 0.34
C VAL A 93 9.32 -4.10 1.52
N GLY A 94 9.25 -5.39 1.21
CA GLY A 94 9.50 -6.46 2.15
C GLY A 94 10.99 -6.79 2.20
N VAL A 95 11.50 -7.01 3.40
CA VAL A 95 12.87 -7.44 3.66
C VAL A 95 12.84 -8.72 4.48
N GLN A 96 13.53 -9.74 3.99
CA GLN A 96 13.70 -11.03 4.64
C GLN A 96 15.09 -11.10 5.27
N PRO A 97 15.24 -10.90 6.59
CA PRO A 97 16.56 -10.79 7.21
C PRO A 97 17.39 -12.08 7.09
N ASP A 98 16.73 -13.24 6.99
CA ASP A 98 17.40 -14.54 6.94
C ASP A 98 17.86 -14.96 5.52
N ARG A 99 17.63 -14.11 4.50
CA ARG A 99 18.00 -14.36 3.11
C ARG A 99 19.36 -13.72 2.76
N PRO A 100 20.11 -14.30 1.80
CA PRO A 100 21.32 -13.68 1.26
C PRO A 100 21.07 -12.28 0.68
N ALA A 101 22.13 -11.47 0.60
CA ALA A 101 22.01 -10.04 0.30
C ALA A 101 21.27 -9.69 -1.00
N GLY A 102 21.41 -10.51 -2.05
CA GLY A 102 20.72 -10.31 -3.33
C GLY A 102 19.32 -10.93 -3.43
N GLU A 103 18.87 -11.65 -2.40
CA GLU A 103 17.57 -12.35 -2.40
C GLU A 103 16.64 -11.90 -1.27
N ARG A 104 17.09 -10.97 -0.42
CA ARG A 104 16.35 -10.53 0.77
C ARG A 104 15.21 -9.55 0.48
N VAL A 105 15.21 -8.91 -0.68
CA VAL A 105 14.27 -7.84 -1.02
C VAL A 105 13.10 -8.39 -1.81
N VAL A 106 11.89 -8.11 -1.35
CA VAL A 106 10.65 -8.44 -2.06
C VAL A 106 9.83 -7.17 -2.26
N TRP A 107 9.57 -6.85 -3.53
CA TRP A 107 8.84 -5.66 -3.92
C TRP A 107 7.35 -5.84 -3.67
N LEU A 108 6.76 -4.90 -2.93
CA LEU A 108 5.34 -4.95 -2.53
C LEU A 108 4.54 -3.87 -3.27
N ALA A 109 5.00 -2.62 -3.21
CA ALA A 109 4.40 -1.50 -3.95
C ALA A 109 5.41 -0.37 -4.12
N PRO A 110 5.63 0.18 -5.32
CA PRO A 110 5.21 -0.34 -6.60
C PRO A 110 5.68 -1.78 -6.88
N LEU A 111 5.02 -2.44 -7.82
CA LEU A 111 5.63 -3.60 -8.48
C LEU A 111 6.85 -3.14 -9.30
N PRO A 112 7.87 -3.99 -9.52
CA PRO A 112 9.05 -3.60 -10.27
C PRO A 112 8.76 -2.99 -11.65
N GLU A 113 7.75 -3.49 -12.38
CA GLU A 113 7.32 -2.94 -13.67
C GLU A 113 6.69 -1.53 -13.59
N GLU A 114 6.14 -1.13 -12.45
CA GLU A 114 5.57 0.20 -12.23
C GLU A 114 6.67 1.23 -11.95
N GLY A 115 7.81 0.79 -11.42
CA GLY A 115 9.08 1.51 -11.35
C GLY A 115 9.16 2.69 -10.39
N ARG A 116 8.03 3.21 -9.87
CA ARG A 116 7.96 4.42 -9.01
C ARG A 116 6.92 4.32 -7.90
N SER A 117 7.17 4.99 -6.78
CA SER A 117 6.25 5.12 -5.64
C SER A 117 4.79 5.32 -6.04
N VAL A 118 3.88 4.74 -5.27
CA VAL A 118 2.43 4.90 -5.43
C VAL A 118 2.02 6.28 -4.89
N ALA A 119 1.20 7.00 -5.66
CA ALA A 119 0.63 8.26 -5.19
C ALA A 119 -0.41 8.01 -4.08
N VAL A 120 -0.26 8.69 -2.96
CA VAL A 120 -1.19 8.60 -1.82
C VAL A 120 -1.69 9.99 -1.45
N GLY A 121 -3.00 10.13 -1.32
CA GLY A 121 -3.64 11.38 -0.86
C GLY A 121 -3.81 11.42 0.65
N VAL A 122 -4.27 12.56 1.16
CA VAL A 122 -4.70 12.68 2.56
C VAL A 122 -5.87 11.73 2.83
N ALA A 123 -5.71 10.85 3.82
CA ALA A 123 -6.72 9.87 4.18
C ALA A 123 -6.57 9.42 5.63
N ARG A 124 -7.70 9.32 6.33
CA ARG A 124 -7.82 8.56 7.57
C ARG A 124 -8.25 7.16 7.19
N LEU A 125 -7.29 6.25 7.13
CA LEU A 125 -7.47 4.84 6.80
C LEU A 125 -8.06 4.58 5.39
N ARG A 126 -7.18 4.33 4.41
CA ARG A 126 -7.55 3.94 3.04
C ARG A 126 -6.76 2.72 2.58
N ALA A 127 -7.44 1.76 1.95
CA ALA A 127 -6.77 0.64 1.28
C ALA A 127 -6.07 1.11 0.01
N LEU A 128 -4.90 0.53 -0.28
CA LEU A 128 -4.30 0.63 -1.61
C LEU A 128 -5.21 -0.05 -2.64
N PRO A 129 -5.21 0.39 -3.92
CA PRO A 129 -6.14 -0.10 -4.93
C PRO A 129 -5.78 -1.51 -5.47
N PHE A 130 -4.90 -2.23 -4.79
CA PHE A 130 -4.45 -3.57 -5.17
C PHE A 130 -4.13 -4.40 -3.91
N GLU A 131 -4.10 -5.72 -4.10
CA GLU A 131 -3.75 -6.71 -3.11
C GLU A 131 -2.50 -7.46 -3.58
N ILE A 132 -1.70 -7.93 -2.63
CA ILE A 132 -0.44 -8.59 -2.92
C ILE A 132 -0.57 -10.07 -2.60
N ARG A 133 -0.51 -10.93 -3.62
CA ARG A 133 -0.54 -12.37 -3.38
C ARG A 133 0.80 -12.89 -2.88
N LEU A 134 0.79 -13.56 -1.72
CA LEU A 134 1.97 -14.23 -1.18
C LEU A 134 2.20 -15.58 -1.89
N GLY A 135 2.96 -15.56 -2.99
CA GLY A 135 3.41 -16.76 -3.71
C GLY A 135 4.78 -17.30 -3.27
N ALA A 136 5.27 -18.34 -3.95
CA ALA A 136 6.53 -19.05 -3.66
C ALA A 136 7.80 -18.19 -3.61
N ARG A 137 7.79 -17.01 -4.27
CA ARG A 137 8.89 -16.03 -4.19
C ARG A 137 9.03 -15.39 -2.80
N HIS A 138 7.97 -15.43 -1.99
CA HIS A 138 7.97 -14.91 -0.62
C HIS A 138 8.40 -16.05 0.30
N ALA A 139 9.65 -16.06 0.77
CA ALA A 139 10.11 -17.15 1.64
C ALA A 139 9.33 -17.18 2.96
N LEU A 140 9.20 -18.39 3.49
CA LEU A 140 8.76 -18.59 4.87
C LEU A 140 9.72 -17.91 5.85
N GLY A 141 9.21 -17.50 7.01
CA GLY A 141 9.99 -16.91 8.09
C GLY A 141 9.67 -15.44 8.37
N PRO A 142 10.54 -14.73 9.11
CA PRO A 142 10.32 -13.34 9.50
C PRO A 142 10.46 -12.38 8.32
N TRP A 143 9.70 -11.30 8.37
CA TRP A 143 9.63 -10.24 7.38
C TRP A 143 9.57 -8.88 8.05
N HIS A 144 10.31 -7.94 7.47
CA HIS A 144 10.17 -6.51 7.76
C HIS A 144 9.56 -5.82 6.56
N VAL A 145 8.35 -5.29 6.70
CA VAL A 145 7.77 -4.41 5.69
C VAL A 145 8.16 -2.98 6.02
N LEU A 146 8.87 -2.36 5.09
CA LEU A 146 9.29 -0.97 5.18
C LEU A 146 8.33 -0.12 4.36
N ALA A 147 7.75 0.90 5.00
CA ALA A 147 6.90 1.88 4.35
C ALA A 147 7.56 3.27 4.38
N LEU A 148 7.77 3.82 3.19
CA LEU A 148 8.45 5.09 2.97
C LEU A 148 7.45 6.12 2.46
N PHE A 149 7.06 7.05 3.33
CA PHE A 149 6.24 8.20 2.97
C PHE A 149 7.13 9.40 2.66
N THR A 150 6.99 9.95 1.46
CA THR A 150 7.94 10.92 0.90
C THR A 150 7.24 12.04 0.11
N GLU A 151 7.92 13.17 -0.04
CA GLU A 151 7.44 14.33 -0.80
C GLU A 151 7.61 14.18 -2.32
N ARG A 152 8.51 13.29 -2.75
CA ARG A 152 8.81 13.01 -4.15
C ARG A 152 8.65 11.51 -4.42
N PRO A 153 8.34 11.10 -5.65
CA PRO A 153 8.37 9.69 -5.99
C PRO A 153 9.80 9.14 -5.85
N LEU A 154 9.92 7.93 -5.30
CA LEU A 154 11.13 7.12 -5.31
C LEU A 154 11.05 6.08 -6.43
N THR A 155 12.19 5.78 -7.03
CA THR A 155 12.32 4.69 -8.01
C THR A 155 12.75 3.39 -7.34
N THR A 156 12.42 2.26 -7.96
CA THR A 156 12.88 0.93 -7.53
C THR A 156 14.41 0.88 -7.43
N ASP A 157 15.14 1.49 -8.38
CA ASP A 157 16.61 1.51 -8.40
C ASP A 157 17.23 2.36 -7.28
N GLU A 158 16.58 3.47 -6.89
CA GLU A 158 17.02 4.25 -5.72
C GLU A 158 16.87 3.42 -4.44
N VAL A 159 15.72 2.76 -4.28
CA VAL A 159 15.45 1.93 -3.09
C VAL A 159 16.37 0.72 -3.07
N ALA A 160 16.57 0.02 -4.20
CA ALA A 160 17.46 -1.13 -4.29
C ALA A 160 18.88 -0.78 -3.86
N ARG A 161 19.47 0.29 -4.42
CA ARG A 161 20.82 0.75 -4.06
C ARG A 161 20.93 1.15 -2.59
N ALA A 162 19.88 1.77 -2.04
CA ALA A 162 19.86 2.14 -0.63
C ALA A 162 19.79 0.91 0.29
N LEU A 163 19.04 -0.13 -0.09
CA LEU A 163 18.93 -1.36 0.68
C LEU A 163 20.19 -2.24 0.56
N ASP A 164 20.80 -2.35 -0.62
CA ASP A 164 22.03 -3.14 -0.83
C ASP A 164 23.21 -2.61 0.00
N SER A 165 23.28 -1.29 0.15
CA SER A 165 24.31 -0.63 0.98
C SER A 165 23.96 -0.59 2.47
N THR A 166 22.76 -1.04 2.85
CA THR A 166 22.32 -1.13 4.24
C THR A 166 22.54 -2.56 4.73
N THR A 167 23.36 -2.72 5.77
CA THR A 167 23.40 -4.00 6.50
C THR A 167 22.05 -4.17 7.19
N LEU A 168 21.17 -4.98 6.58
CA LEU A 168 19.84 -5.28 7.11
C LEU A 168 19.87 -6.41 8.14
N ASP A 169 21.04 -7.03 8.35
CA ASP A 169 21.26 -8.07 9.34
C ASP A 169 21.04 -7.48 10.74
N GLY A 170 19.97 -7.92 11.41
CA GLY A 170 19.67 -7.52 12.79
C GLY A 170 19.27 -6.04 12.97
N LEU A 171 18.58 -5.44 11.99
CA LEU A 171 18.08 -4.04 11.95
C LEU A 171 18.10 -3.29 13.30
N PRO A 172 19.26 -2.68 13.66
CA PRO A 172 19.44 -2.02 14.95
C PRO A 172 18.69 -0.68 14.99
N SER A 173 18.57 -0.10 16.19
CA SER A 173 18.13 1.29 16.39
C SER A 173 18.92 2.23 15.45
N GLY A 174 18.23 3.01 14.60
CA GLY A 174 18.86 3.96 13.68
C GLY A 174 18.80 3.60 12.18
N TRP A 175 18.26 2.43 11.81
CA TRP A 175 18.14 2.02 10.40
C TRP A 175 17.27 2.99 9.57
N ALA A 176 16.24 3.58 10.17
CA ALA A 176 15.34 4.51 9.51
C ALA A 176 16.06 5.81 9.13
N GLU A 177 16.90 6.33 10.03
CA GLU A 177 17.80 7.46 9.79
C GLU A 177 18.78 7.15 8.66
N ALA A 178 19.44 5.99 8.71
CA ALA A 178 20.40 5.58 7.69
C ALA A 178 19.74 5.43 6.30
N LEU A 179 18.53 4.88 6.24
CA LEU A 179 17.78 4.76 5.00
C LEU A 179 17.37 6.14 4.46
N ARG A 180 16.94 7.07 5.32
CA ARG A 180 16.66 8.45 4.94
C ARG A 180 17.89 9.15 4.37
N GLU A 181 19.04 9.01 5.03
CA GLU A 181 20.31 9.60 4.57
C GLU A 181 20.70 9.07 3.18
N ARG A 182 20.71 7.74 3.00
CA ARG A 182 21.06 7.09 1.73
C ARG A 182 20.14 7.49 0.57
N LEU A 183 18.85 7.61 0.85
CA LEU A 183 17.85 8.05 -0.13
C LEU A 183 17.79 9.58 -0.31
N SER A 184 18.63 10.32 0.44
CA SER A 184 18.63 11.79 0.49
C SER A 184 17.22 12.34 0.77
N LEU A 185 16.50 11.69 1.69
CA LEU A 185 15.16 12.10 2.09
C LEU A 185 15.21 13.30 3.02
N SER A 186 14.14 14.08 3.00
CA SER A 186 13.99 15.19 3.93
C SER A 186 13.83 14.66 5.38
N PRO A 187 14.06 15.53 6.38
CA PRO A 187 13.72 15.20 7.77
C PRO A 187 12.24 14.93 8.02
N ARG A 188 11.34 15.36 7.11
CA ARG A 188 9.89 15.16 7.21
C ARG A 188 9.43 13.81 6.69
N ALA A 189 10.23 13.16 5.82
CA ALA A 189 9.94 11.83 5.32
C ALA A 189 9.78 10.84 6.48
N VAL A 190 8.78 9.99 6.37
CA VAL A 190 8.46 9.00 7.41
C VAL A 190 8.86 7.62 6.90
N VAL A 191 9.64 6.92 7.70
CA VAL A 191 10.06 5.55 7.46
C VAL A 191 9.49 4.70 8.58
N GLN A 192 8.51 3.85 8.24
CA GLN A 192 7.87 2.93 9.19
C GLN A 192 8.31 1.51 8.92
N ARG A 193 8.52 0.73 9.99
CA ARG A 193 8.69 -0.72 9.94
C ARG A 193 7.49 -1.42 10.55
N LEU A 194 7.06 -2.46 9.86
CA LEU A 194 6.13 -3.45 10.35
C LEU A 194 6.83 -4.80 10.36
N GLU A 195 6.64 -5.55 11.44
CA GLU A 195 7.15 -6.91 11.58
C GLU A 195 6.01 -7.89 11.31
N THR A 196 6.29 -8.90 10.50
CA THR A 196 5.34 -9.98 10.19
C THR A 196 6.10 -11.28 9.97
N ARG A 197 5.40 -12.41 9.97
CA ARG A 197 5.97 -13.72 9.66
C ARG A 197 5.14 -14.37 8.56
N ILE A 198 5.80 -14.95 7.56
CA ILE A 198 5.15 -15.80 6.56
C ILE A 198 5.28 -17.26 7.00
N GLU A 199 4.16 -17.96 7.08
CA GLU A 199 4.08 -19.35 7.46
C GLU A 199 3.56 -20.21 6.31
N ARG A 200 3.80 -21.52 6.39
CA ARG A 200 3.25 -22.46 5.41
C ARG A 200 1.73 -22.52 5.62
N GLY A 201 0.95 -22.39 4.55
CA GLY A 201 -0.47 -22.73 4.60
C GLY A 201 -0.63 -24.22 4.92
N ALA A 202 -1.75 -24.60 5.55
CA ALA A 202 -2.08 -26.02 5.66
C ALA A 202 -2.10 -26.64 4.26
N SER A 203 -1.46 -27.80 4.09
CA SER A 203 -1.61 -28.52 2.82
C SER A 203 -3.10 -28.84 2.65
N PRO A 204 -3.69 -28.76 1.43
CA PRO A 204 -5.08 -29.17 1.23
C PRO A 204 -5.36 -30.63 1.68
N GLU A 205 -4.32 -31.45 1.88
CA GLU A 205 -4.41 -32.80 2.46
C GLU A 205 -4.53 -32.85 4.00
N GLU A 206 -4.41 -31.73 4.71
CA GLU A 206 -4.48 -31.65 6.19
C GLU A 206 -5.81 -31.10 6.72
N LEU A 207 -6.79 -30.82 5.83
CA LEU A 207 -8.15 -30.49 6.25
C LEU A 207 -8.87 -31.80 6.66
N PRO A 208 -9.48 -31.87 7.86
CA PRO A 208 -10.30 -33.02 8.20
C PRO A 208 -11.45 -33.16 7.20
N PRO A 209 -11.87 -34.40 6.88
CA PRO A 209 -12.86 -34.71 5.86
C PRO A 209 -14.22 -34.04 6.12
#